data_AF-A0A7Z0DQY7-F1
#
_entry.id   AF-A0A7Z0DQY7-F1
#
_cell.length_a   1.000
_cell.length_b   1.000
_cell.length_c   1.000
_cell.angle_alpha   90.00
_cell.angle_beta   90.00
_cell.angle_gamma   90.00
#
_symmetry.space_group_name_H-M   'P 1'
#
loop_
_entity.id
_entity.type
_entity.pdbx_description
1 polymer ?
#
loop_
_entity_poly.entity_id
_entity_poly.type
_entity_poly.pdbx_seq_one_letter_code
_entity_poly.pdbx_strand_id
1 'polypeptide(L)'
;MHQRIRSTTKVFAATAVAALAIAVAPVISQPAAYAATPTGSVAKVVTKVVKVSANKYGTRSYRPVGKLTAGGNAVKGKRIHLQKKASGRWGNVASCVTNRYGKCAVIVTPKVSRYYRWKFAGDANRRTDVSASFYLRKRGSTPPATSGLDYTYRNGVKVYNATSGNDLDCGEIPASKKPVRVNNSSDPWRLDRDNDGYGCD
;
A
#
# COMPACT_ATOMS: atom_id res chain seq x y z
N MET A 1 -32.97 -19.89 -10.00
CA MET A 1 -32.37 -19.91 -11.35
C MET A 1 -32.24 -18.47 -11.82
N HIS A 2 -31.05 -17.84 -11.70
CA HIS A 2 -30.88 -16.45 -12.11
C HIS A 2 -29.75 -16.27 -13.13
N GLN A 3 -30.15 -15.58 -14.18
CA GLN A 3 -29.57 -15.47 -15.52
C GLN A 3 -28.22 -14.74 -15.51
N ARG A 4 -27.26 -15.29 -16.26
CA ARG A 4 -25.98 -14.65 -16.59
C ARG A 4 -26.20 -13.61 -17.69
N ILE A 5 -25.77 -12.37 -17.47
CA ILE A 5 -25.61 -11.39 -18.55
C ILE A 5 -24.10 -11.17 -18.76
N ARG A 6 -23.60 -11.60 -19.92
CA ARG A 6 -22.22 -11.36 -20.38
C ARG A 6 -22.20 -10.03 -21.12
N SER A 7 -21.37 -9.08 -20.67
CA SER A 7 -21.09 -7.85 -21.40
C SER A 7 -19.93 -8.05 -22.38
N THR A 8 -20.16 -7.55 -23.59
CA THR A 8 -19.38 -7.66 -24.81
C THR A 8 -18.22 -6.66 -24.86
N THR A 9 -17.05 -7.16 -25.24
CA THR A 9 -15.83 -6.38 -25.51
C THR A 9 -15.96 -5.67 -26.86
N LYS A 10 -15.80 -4.35 -26.92
CA LYS A 10 -15.59 -3.62 -28.18
C LYS A 10 -14.09 -3.37 -28.35
N VAL A 11 -13.53 -3.82 -29.48
CA VAL A 11 -12.16 -3.51 -29.91
C VAL A 11 -12.28 -2.44 -30.99
N PHE A 12 -11.62 -1.29 -30.79
CA PHE A 12 -11.44 -0.27 -31.82
C PHE A 12 -10.06 -0.46 -32.45
N ALA A 13 -10.02 -0.77 -33.74
CA ALA A 13 -8.81 -0.74 -34.55
C ALA A 13 -8.61 0.70 -35.04
N ALA A 14 -7.44 1.27 -34.78
CA ALA A 14 -7.03 2.57 -35.31
C ALA A 14 -6.03 2.32 -36.47
N THR A 15 -6.43 2.71 -37.68
CA THR A 15 -5.55 2.79 -38.85
C THR A 15 -4.78 4.10 -38.80
N ALA A 16 -3.45 4.03 -38.74
CA ALA A 16 -2.57 5.18 -38.87
C ALA A 16 -2.12 5.31 -40.33
N VAL A 17 -2.43 6.44 -40.95
CA VAL A 17 -1.93 6.84 -42.27
C VAL A 17 -0.57 7.52 -42.05
N ALA A 18 0.50 6.95 -42.60
CA ALA A 18 1.83 7.56 -42.60
C ALA A 18 1.96 8.47 -43.83
N ALA A 19 2.03 9.78 -43.62
CA ALA A 19 2.40 10.74 -44.66
C ALA A 19 3.94 10.86 -44.69
N LEU A 20 4.53 10.57 -45.85
CA LEU A 20 5.96 10.70 -46.12
C LEU A 20 6.25 12.17 -46.50
N ALA A 21 6.89 12.92 -45.62
CA ALA A 21 7.39 14.26 -45.92
C ALA A 21 8.85 14.18 -46.40
N ILE A 22 9.10 14.57 -47.66
CA ILE A 22 10.43 14.73 -48.21
C ILE A 22 10.92 16.13 -47.82
N ALA A 23 11.86 16.21 -46.88
CA ALA A 23 12.51 17.46 -46.50
C ALA A 23 13.81 17.62 -47.30
N VAL A 24 13.89 18.68 -48.10
CA VAL A 24 15.12 19.12 -48.78
C VAL A 24 15.89 20.00 -47.79
N ALA A 25 17.06 19.55 -47.34
CA ALA A 25 17.89 20.29 -46.39
C ALA A 25 18.82 21.28 -47.11
N PRO A 26 18.89 22.55 -46.69
CA PRO A 26 19.91 23.48 -47.17
C PRO A 26 21.28 23.16 -46.55
N VAL A 27 22.32 23.16 -47.39
CA VAL A 27 23.72 23.02 -46.98
C VAL A 27 24.17 24.34 -46.35
N ILE A 28 24.16 24.40 -45.02
CA ILE A 28 24.74 25.50 -44.24
C ILE A 28 26.11 25.03 -43.77
N SER A 29 27.17 25.75 -44.18
CA SER A 29 28.55 25.51 -43.77
C SER A 29 28.67 25.55 -42.24
N GLN A 30 29.00 24.41 -41.64
CA GLN A 30 29.19 24.28 -40.19
C GLN A 30 30.47 25.01 -39.75
N PRO A 31 30.42 25.87 -38.70
CA PRO A 31 31.63 26.35 -38.04
C PRO A 31 32.33 25.18 -37.34
N ALA A 32 33.68 25.21 -37.35
CA ALA A 32 34.53 24.20 -36.76
C ALA A 32 34.09 23.87 -35.33
N ALA A 33 33.54 22.67 -35.14
CA ALA A 33 33.20 22.16 -33.84
C ALA A 33 34.49 21.99 -33.04
N TYR A 34 34.69 22.81 -32.01
CA TYR A 34 35.64 22.52 -30.95
C TYR A 34 35.32 21.13 -30.40
N ALA A 35 36.17 20.16 -30.70
CA ALA A 35 36.05 18.81 -30.18
C ALA A 35 36.15 18.90 -28.65
N ALA A 36 35.01 18.79 -27.97
CA ALA A 36 34.97 18.68 -26.53
C ALA A 36 35.78 17.45 -26.14
N THR A 37 36.92 17.66 -25.48
CA THR A 37 37.71 16.58 -24.90
C THR A 37 36.78 15.67 -24.11
N PRO A 38 36.72 14.35 -24.40
CA PRO A 38 35.88 13.44 -23.65
C PRO A 38 36.36 13.46 -22.20
N THR A 39 35.57 14.05 -21.31
CA THR A 39 35.85 14.06 -19.89
C THR A 39 35.93 12.61 -19.43
N GLY A 40 37.13 12.15 -19.07
CA GLY A 40 37.38 10.79 -18.66
C GLY A 40 36.38 10.36 -17.59
N SER A 41 35.61 9.31 -17.87
CA SER A 41 34.64 8.77 -16.93
C SER A 41 35.38 8.16 -15.75
N VAL A 42 35.48 8.89 -14.63
CA VAL A 42 36.07 8.35 -13.40
C VAL A 42 35.26 7.12 -12.98
N ALA A 43 35.94 6.00 -12.77
CA ALA A 43 35.30 4.75 -12.39
C ALA A 43 34.55 4.91 -11.05
N LYS A 44 33.23 4.71 -11.07
CA LYS A 44 32.39 4.81 -9.86
C LYS A 44 32.57 3.59 -8.95
N VAL A 45 32.69 3.85 -7.65
CA VAL A 45 32.78 2.83 -6.60
C VAL A 45 31.48 2.02 -6.53
N VAL A 46 31.60 0.69 -6.43
CA VAL A 46 30.47 -0.23 -6.26
C VAL A 46 29.85 -0.02 -4.87
N THR A 47 28.53 0.17 -4.85
CA THR A 47 27.75 0.27 -3.62
C THR A 47 26.95 -0.97 -3.34
N LYS A 48 26.65 -1.19 -2.07
CA LYS A 48 25.71 -2.21 -1.62
C LYS A 48 24.67 -1.57 -0.69
N VAL A 49 23.39 -1.66 -1.02
CA VAL A 49 22.28 -1.30 -0.15
C VAL A 49 21.55 -2.56 0.30
N VAL A 50 21.45 -2.77 1.61
CA VAL A 50 20.84 -3.98 2.18
C VAL A 50 19.72 -3.63 3.15
N LYS A 51 18.74 -4.52 3.26
CA LYS A 51 17.81 -4.53 4.39
C LYS A 51 18.57 -5.05 5.61
N VAL A 52 18.60 -4.26 6.68
CA VAL A 52 19.14 -4.67 7.99
C VAL A 52 18.04 -5.29 8.83
N SER A 53 16.88 -4.62 8.92
CA SER A 53 15.75 -5.09 9.71
C SER A 53 14.44 -4.52 9.18
N ALA A 54 13.33 -5.09 9.65
CA ALA A 54 11.98 -4.59 9.41
C ALA A 54 11.09 -4.93 10.60
N ASN A 55 11.46 -4.39 11.76
CA ASN A 55 10.82 -4.73 13.02
C ASN A 55 9.45 -4.09 13.13
N LYS A 56 8.57 -4.70 13.93
CA LYS A 56 7.29 -4.13 14.31
C LYS A 56 7.52 -2.79 14.99
N TYR A 57 6.67 -1.81 14.69
CA TYR A 57 6.65 -0.51 15.34
C TYR A 57 5.20 -0.16 15.68
N GLY A 58 4.86 -0.12 16.96
CA GLY A 58 3.47 -0.05 17.42
C GLY A 58 2.59 -1.20 16.89
N THR A 59 1.29 -0.94 16.84
CA THR A 59 0.26 -1.93 16.48
C THR A 59 0.12 -2.13 14.96
N ARG A 60 0.29 -1.07 14.16
CA ARG A 60 0.00 -1.06 12.71
C ARG A 60 1.24 -0.89 11.81
N SER A 61 2.37 -0.48 12.36
CA SER A 61 3.51 -0.01 11.57
C SER A 61 4.73 -0.91 11.67
N TYR A 62 5.71 -0.61 10.83
CA TYR A 62 7.04 -1.23 10.83
C TYR A 62 8.10 -0.15 10.80
N ARG A 63 9.29 -0.49 11.31
CA ARG A 63 10.51 0.30 11.20
C ARG A 63 11.55 -0.44 10.35
N PRO A 64 11.41 -0.43 9.01
CA PRO A 64 12.45 -0.94 8.13
C PRO A 64 13.73 -0.10 8.27
N VAL A 65 14.85 -0.81 8.29
CA VAL A 65 16.19 -0.23 8.35
C VAL A 65 16.98 -0.69 7.13
N GLY A 66 17.52 0.26 6.38
CA GLY A 66 18.47 0.04 5.29
C GLY A 66 19.89 0.37 5.73
N LYS A 67 20.89 -0.28 5.12
CA LYS A 67 22.31 0.07 5.26
C LYS A 67 22.95 0.22 3.89
N LEU A 68 23.67 1.32 3.69
CA LEU A 68 24.44 1.61 2.49
C LEU A 68 25.93 1.48 2.80
N THR A 69 26.63 0.69 1.99
CA THR A 69 28.10 0.58 2.01
C THR A 69 28.68 0.80 0.61
N ALA A 70 29.95 1.19 0.54
CA ALA A 70 30.73 1.32 -0.69
C ALA A 70 32.15 0.83 -0.41
N GLY A 71 32.64 -0.15 -1.19
CA GLY A 71 33.94 -0.79 -0.91
C GLY A 71 34.03 -1.36 0.52
N GLY A 72 32.95 -1.94 1.05
CA GLY A 72 32.87 -2.45 2.43
C GLY A 72 32.60 -1.38 3.50
N ASN A 73 32.89 -0.11 3.23
CA ASN A 73 32.77 0.98 4.19
C ASN A 73 31.37 1.56 4.28
N ALA A 74 30.96 1.99 5.48
CA ALA A 74 29.68 2.65 5.69
C ALA A 74 29.62 4.01 4.99
N VAL A 75 28.53 4.29 4.26
CA VAL A 75 28.36 5.55 3.55
C VAL A 75 27.41 6.45 4.34
N LYS A 76 27.94 7.50 4.97
CA LYS A 76 27.19 8.53 5.73
C LYS A 76 26.64 9.61 4.79
N GLY A 77 25.52 10.23 5.19
CA GLY A 77 25.02 11.46 4.58
C GLY A 77 24.37 11.27 3.21
N LYS A 78 24.05 10.03 2.83
CA LYS A 78 23.45 9.71 1.53
C LYS A 78 22.00 9.29 1.67
N ARG A 79 21.18 9.75 0.73
CA ARG A 79 19.75 9.46 0.72
C ARG A 79 19.52 8.08 0.11
N ILE A 80 18.76 7.24 0.82
CA ILE A 80 18.23 5.99 0.26
C ILE A 80 16.69 6.03 0.35
N HIS A 81 16.06 5.35 -0.61
CA HIS A 81 14.62 5.35 -0.78
C HIS A 81 14.07 3.97 -0.43
N LEU A 82 13.05 3.93 0.41
CA LEU A 82 12.21 2.75 0.55
C LEU A 82 11.24 2.73 -0.62
N GLN A 83 11.25 1.64 -1.38
CA GLN A 83 10.33 1.40 -2.48
C GLN A 83 9.33 0.31 -2.11
N LYS A 84 8.13 0.39 -2.69
CA LYS A 84 7.05 -0.59 -2.58
C LYS A 84 6.71 -1.12 -3.97
N LYS A 85 6.46 -2.43 -4.08
CA LYS A 85 5.98 -3.07 -5.31
C LYS A 85 4.45 -2.97 -5.40
N ALA A 86 3.94 -2.37 -6.48
CA ALA A 86 2.52 -2.28 -6.80
C ALA A 86 2.33 -2.53 -8.30
N SER A 87 1.46 -3.48 -8.66
CA SER A 87 1.16 -3.85 -10.06
C SER A 87 2.43 -4.11 -10.88
N GLY A 88 3.36 -4.91 -10.34
CA GLY A 88 4.65 -5.22 -10.97
C GLY A 88 5.71 -4.11 -10.89
N ARG A 89 5.32 -2.86 -10.65
CA ARG A 89 6.23 -1.70 -10.64
C ARG A 89 6.69 -1.32 -9.24
N TRP A 90 7.90 -0.76 -9.14
CA TRP A 90 8.47 -0.27 -7.90
C TRP A 90 8.32 1.25 -7.80
N GLY A 91 7.64 1.74 -6.76
CA GLY A 91 7.48 3.16 -6.47
C GLY A 91 8.11 3.56 -5.14
N ASN A 92 8.67 4.78 -5.06
CA ASN A 92 9.20 5.32 -3.80
C ASN A 92 8.04 5.61 -2.83
N VAL A 93 8.19 5.23 -1.56
CA VAL A 93 7.17 5.48 -0.52
C VAL A 93 7.71 6.26 0.68
N ALA A 94 9.01 6.20 0.91
CA ALA A 94 9.69 6.98 1.93
C ALA A 94 11.16 7.12 1.55
N SER A 95 11.87 8.06 2.18
CA SER A 95 13.32 8.17 2.08
C SER A 95 13.91 8.67 3.39
N CYS A 96 15.19 8.42 3.60
CA CYS A 96 15.93 8.97 4.72
C CYS A 96 17.40 9.15 4.33
N VAL A 97 18.16 9.85 5.16
CA VAL A 97 19.61 10.05 5.00
C VAL A 97 20.37 9.11 5.94
N THR A 98 21.41 8.45 5.42
CA THR A 98 22.21 7.50 6.19
C THR A 98 23.03 8.18 7.29
N ASN A 99 23.05 7.60 8.49
CA ASN A 99 23.84 8.10 9.62
C ASN A 99 25.32 7.71 9.52
N ARG A 100 26.11 7.96 10.58
CA ARG A 100 27.55 7.62 10.63
C ARG A 100 27.88 6.14 10.38
N TYR A 101 26.92 5.24 10.58
CA TYR A 101 27.06 3.80 10.36
C TYR A 101 26.51 3.35 9.01
N GLY A 102 26.15 4.30 8.13
CA GLY A 102 25.53 4.02 6.85
C GLY A 102 24.09 3.51 6.98
N LYS A 103 23.47 3.60 8.17
CA LYS A 103 22.12 3.08 8.43
C LYS A 103 21.07 4.18 8.29
N CYS A 104 19.88 3.76 7.89
CA CYS A 104 18.76 4.64 7.62
C CYS A 104 17.46 3.93 8.01
N ALA A 105 16.59 4.57 8.79
CA ALA A 105 15.33 3.98 9.22
C ALA A 105 14.16 4.90 8.86
N VAL A 106 13.04 4.32 8.47
CA VAL A 106 11.76 5.03 8.28
C VAL A 106 10.66 4.26 9.00
N ILE A 107 9.57 4.94 9.32
CA ILE A 107 8.34 4.28 9.77
C ILE A 107 7.41 4.13 8.57
N VAL A 108 6.86 2.92 8.40
CA VAL A 108 5.89 2.64 7.33
C VAL A 108 4.68 1.91 7.89
N THR A 109 3.49 2.33 7.45
CA THR A 109 2.21 1.69 7.78
C THR A 109 1.62 1.11 6.50
N PRO A 110 1.83 -0.19 6.20
CA PRO A 110 1.30 -0.80 5.00
C PRO A 110 -0.24 -0.82 5.02
N LYS A 111 -0.89 -0.10 4.09
CA LYS A 111 -2.35 -0.19 3.88
C LYS A 111 -2.79 -1.58 3.38
N VAL A 112 -1.89 -2.26 2.66
CA VAL A 112 -2.05 -3.61 2.12
C VAL A 112 -0.71 -4.35 2.22
N SER A 113 -0.76 -5.67 2.34
CA SER A 113 0.45 -6.52 2.40
C SER A 113 1.18 -6.53 1.05
N ARG A 114 2.47 -6.15 1.04
CA ARG A 114 3.26 -5.96 -0.20
C ARG A 114 4.76 -6.18 0.04
N TYR A 115 5.49 -6.32 -1.06
CA TYR A 115 6.96 -6.32 -1.08
C TYR A 115 7.53 -4.90 -1.10
N TYR A 116 8.63 -4.73 -0.37
CA TYR A 116 9.41 -3.50 -0.23
C TYR A 116 10.88 -3.79 -0.53
N ARG A 117 11.65 -2.74 -0.87
CA ARG A 117 13.12 -2.81 -0.99
C ARG A 117 13.73 -1.44 -0.75
N TRP A 118 15.01 -1.38 -0.43
CA TRP A 118 15.77 -0.14 -0.40
C TRP A 118 16.42 0.11 -1.77
N LYS A 119 16.49 1.38 -2.17
CA LYS A 119 17.18 1.84 -3.37
C LYS A 119 18.12 2.99 -3.04
N PHE A 120 19.37 2.89 -3.48
CA PHE A 120 20.28 4.01 -3.57
C PHE A 120 20.38 4.41 -5.05
N ALA A 121 20.11 5.68 -5.37
CA ALA A 121 20.07 6.14 -6.76
C ALA A 121 21.47 6.32 -7.39
N GLY A 122 22.54 6.17 -6.63
CA GLY A 122 23.89 6.55 -7.04
C GLY A 122 24.19 8.01 -6.76
N ASP A 123 25.45 8.38 -6.93
CA ASP A 123 25.90 9.77 -6.96
C ASP A 123 27.04 9.94 -7.97
N ALA A 124 27.73 11.09 -7.94
CA ALA A 124 28.87 11.36 -8.83
C ALA A 124 29.96 10.27 -8.75
N ASN A 125 30.19 9.70 -7.56
CA ASN A 125 31.33 8.83 -7.28
C ASN A 125 30.92 7.38 -7.04
N ARG A 126 29.61 7.10 -6.96
CA ARG A 126 29.07 5.81 -6.53
C ARG A 126 27.93 5.33 -7.43
N ARG A 127 27.91 4.03 -7.71
CA ARG A 127 26.88 3.41 -8.54
C ARG A 127 25.51 3.39 -7.84
N THR A 128 24.44 3.22 -8.62
CA THR A 128 23.11 2.90 -8.09
C THR A 128 23.10 1.46 -7.58
N ASP A 129 22.28 1.16 -6.58
CA ASP A 129 22.05 -0.21 -6.12
C ASP A 129 20.65 -0.38 -5.50
N VAL A 130 20.16 -1.63 -5.46
CA VAL A 130 18.89 -2.02 -4.85
C VAL A 130 19.07 -3.22 -3.94
N SER A 131 18.40 -3.20 -2.79
CA SER A 131 18.44 -4.33 -1.87
C SER A 131 17.59 -5.48 -2.40
N ALA A 132 17.83 -6.67 -1.85
CA ALA A 132 16.84 -7.74 -1.89
C ALA A 132 15.48 -7.24 -1.37
N SER A 133 14.40 -7.78 -1.94
CA SER A 133 13.06 -7.44 -1.51
C SER A 133 12.67 -8.11 -0.19
N PHE A 134 11.75 -7.51 0.56
CA PHE A 134 11.20 -8.07 1.78
C PHE A 134 9.71 -7.77 1.90
N TYR A 135 8.96 -8.68 2.49
CA TYR A 135 7.50 -8.57 2.58
C TYR A 135 7.08 -7.92 3.90
N LEU A 136 6.19 -6.93 3.82
CA LEU A 136 5.52 -6.35 5.00
C LEU A 136 4.03 -6.65 4.91
N ARG A 137 3.48 -7.28 5.95
CA ARG A 137 2.05 -7.58 6.08
C ARG A 137 1.31 -6.31 6.50
N LYS A 138 0.07 -6.12 6.05
CA LYS A 138 -0.85 -5.17 6.69
C LYS A 138 -1.02 -5.60 8.16
N ARG A 139 -0.86 -4.68 9.09
CA ARG A 139 -1.03 -4.92 10.53
C ARG A 139 -2.14 -4.05 11.10
N GLY A 140 -2.82 -4.57 12.12
CA GLY A 140 -3.83 -3.83 12.87
C GLY A 140 -5.02 -3.36 12.03
N SER A 141 -5.40 -4.13 11.01
CA SER A 141 -6.83 -4.22 10.73
C SER A 141 -7.45 -4.81 11.98
N THR A 142 -8.04 -3.96 12.83
CA THR A 142 -9.32 -4.36 13.41
C THR A 142 -10.08 -4.94 12.22
N PRO A 143 -10.56 -6.18 12.26
CA PRO A 143 -11.56 -6.61 11.28
C PRO A 143 -12.53 -5.42 11.13
N PRO A 144 -12.97 -5.02 9.93
CA PRO A 144 -14.21 -4.26 9.90
C PRO A 144 -15.13 -5.07 10.82
N ALA A 145 -15.70 -4.45 11.85
CA ALA A 145 -16.68 -5.13 12.69
C ALA A 145 -17.53 -5.90 11.69
N THR A 146 -17.43 -7.23 11.71
CA THR A 146 -18.30 -8.06 10.89
C THR A 146 -19.65 -7.45 11.19
N SER A 147 -20.30 -6.83 10.21
CA SER A 147 -21.55 -6.07 10.41
C SER A 147 -22.44 -6.98 11.23
N GLY A 148 -22.40 -6.76 12.54
CA GLY A 148 -22.81 -7.77 13.50
C GLY A 148 -24.28 -7.66 13.39
N LEU A 149 -24.92 -8.66 12.81
CA LEU A 149 -26.35 -8.74 12.97
C LEU A 149 -26.54 -8.85 14.48
N ASP A 150 -26.95 -7.76 15.13
CA ASP A 150 -27.05 -7.74 16.58
C ASP A 150 -28.34 -8.47 16.96
N TYR A 151 -29.43 -8.10 16.30
CA TYR A 151 -30.72 -8.77 16.46
C TYR A 151 -31.59 -8.65 15.21
N THR A 152 -32.58 -9.53 15.13
CA THR A 152 -33.58 -9.57 14.06
C THR A 152 -34.96 -9.47 14.69
N TYR A 153 -35.77 -8.52 14.25
CA TYR A 153 -37.16 -8.39 14.68
C TYR A 153 -37.99 -9.59 14.20
N ARG A 154 -39.13 -9.87 14.86
CA ARG A 154 -40.07 -10.92 14.45
C ARG A 154 -40.51 -10.82 12.98
N ASN A 155 -40.60 -9.60 12.44
CA ASN A 155 -40.97 -9.35 11.04
C ASN A 155 -39.82 -9.55 10.04
N GLY A 156 -38.66 -10.05 10.49
CA GLY A 156 -37.49 -10.33 9.65
C GLY A 156 -36.58 -9.14 9.37
N VAL A 157 -36.89 -7.96 9.88
CA VAL A 157 -36.02 -6.78 9.75
C VAL A 157 -34.77 -6.96 10.61
N LYS A 158 -33.61 -6.71 10.01
CA LYS A 158 -32.29 -6.95 10.59
C LYS A 158 -31.65 -5.66 11.09
N VAL A 159 -31.15 -5.66 12.32
CA VAL A 159 -30.43 -4.52 12.93
C VAL A 159 -28.94 -4.85 12.99
N TYR A 160 -28.12 -3.92 12.50
CA TYR A 160 -26.68 -4.07 12.43
C TYR A 160 -25.98 -2.93 13.16
N ASN A 161 -24.95 -3.24 13.93
CA ASN A 161 -24.15 -2.28 14.67
C ASN A 161 -25.01 -1.37 15.57
N ALA A 162 -25.86 -1.97 16.40
CA ALA A 162 -26.53 -1.26 17.49
C ALA A 162 -25.48 -0.60 18.39
N THR A 163 -25.70 0.67 18.69
CA THR A 163 -24.88 1.54 19.55
C THR A 163 -25.79 2.19 20.58
N SER A 164 -25.21 2.78 21.63
CA SER A 164 -25.96 3.50 22.66
C SER A 164 -26.78 4.71 22.16
N GLY A 165 -26.72 5.06 20.87
CA GLY A 165 -27.50 6.14 20.26
C GLY A 165 -28.63 5.70 19.32
N ASN A 166 -28.77 4.40 19.04
CA ASN A 166 -29.81 3.84 18.16
C ASN A 166 -30.42 2.53 18.68
N ASP A 167 -30.11 2.19 19.93
CA ASP A 167 -30.61 1.02 20.62
C ASP A 167 -31.97 1.35 21.25
N LEU A 168 -32.94 0.48 20.99
CA LEU A 168 -34.30 0.62 21.51
C LEU A 168 -34.42 -0.35 22.67
N ASP A 169 -34.69 0.16 23.88
CA ASP A 169 -35.05 -0.71 25.00
C ASP A 169 -36.28 -1.54 24.61
N CYS A 170 -36.50 -2.68 25.29
CA CYS A 170 -37.72 -3.46 25.04
C CYS A 170 -38.99 -2.60 25.15
N GLY A 171 -39.03 -1.55 25.97
CA GLY A 171 -40.16 -0.62 26.01
C GLY A 171 -40.37 0.22 24.74
N GLU A 172 -39.31 0.45 23.97
CA GLU A 172 -39.30 1.30 22.77
C GLU A 172 -39.48 0.47 21.48
N ILE A 173 -39.30 -0.85 21.54
CA ILE A 173 -39.61 -1.77 20.46
C ILE A 173 -41.13 -1.99 20.40
N PRO A 174 -41.80 -1.68 19.27
CA PRO A 174 -43.23 -1.97 19.10
C PRO A 174 -43.54 -3.45 19.30
N ALA A 175 -44.68 -3.77 19.92
CA ALA A 175 -45.11 -5.15 20.15
C ALA A 175 -45.17 -5.99 18.87
N SER A 176 -45.46 -5.37 17.71
CA SER A 176 -45.46 -6.02 16.40
C SER A 176 -44.09 -6.52 15.92
N LYS A 177 -43.01 -6.08 16.55
CA LYS A 177 -41.63 -6.44 16.22
C LYS A 177 -40.99 -7.40 17.23
N LYS A 178 -41.68 -7.72 18.32
CA LYS A 178 -41.26 -8.65 19.38
C LYS A 178 -41.80 -10.07 19.16
N PRO A 179 -41.11 -11.12 19.65
CA PRO A 179 -39.79 -11.06 20.29
C PRO A 179 -38.68 -10.79 19.26
N VAL A 180 -37.53 -10.32 19.71
CA VAL A 180 -36.36 -10.12 18.85
C VAL A 180 -35.41 -11.30 18.98
N ARG A 181 -34.87 -11.79 17.88
CA ARG A 181 -33.84 -12.83 17.91
C ARG A 181 -32.47 -12.19 18.06
N VAL A 182 -31.79 -12.41 19.18
CA VAL A 182 -30.44 -11.93 19.42
C VAL A 182 -29.45 -12.83 18.68
N ASN A 183 -28.66 -12.24 17.78
CA ASN A 183 -27.75 -12.97 16.88
C ASN A 183 -26.27 -12.79 17.26
N ASN A 184 -25.99 -11.88 18.19
CA ASN A 184 -24.66 -11.65 18.74
C ASN A 184 -24.61 -12.19 20.18
N SER A 185 -23.71 -13.14 20.45
CA SER A 185 -23.59 -13.84 21.75
C SER A 185 -23.12 -12.97 22.91
N SER A 186 -22.85 -11.69 22.67
CA SER A 186 -22.39 -10.76 23.70
C SER A 186 -23.53 -10.10 24.47
N ASP A 187 -24.80 -10.28 24.03
CA ASP A 187 -26.00 -9.51 24.40
C ASP A 187 -25.66 -8.19 25.14
N PRO A 188 -24.91 -7.29 24.48
CA PRO A 188 -24.34 -6.15 25.18
C PRO A 188 -25.42 -5.16 25.63
N TRP A 189 -26.64 -5.35 25.13
CA TRP A 189 -27.81 -4.49 25.29
C TRP A 189 -28.89 -5.13 26.15
N ARG A 190 -28.65 -6.33 26.71
CA ARG A 190 -29.52 -7.01 27.67
C ARG A 190 -30.95 -7.23 27.16
N LEU A 191 -31.11 -7.43 25.85
CA LEU A 191 -32.42 -7.71 25.25
C LEU A 191 -32.88 -9.12 25.63
N ASP A 192 -31.94 -10.05 25.80
CA ASP A 192 -32.12 -11.48 26.06
C ASP A 192 -31.53 -11.82 27.44
N ARG A 193 -32.28 -11.46 28.48
CA ARG A 193 -31.82 -11.52 29.88
C ARG A 193 -31.59 -12.95 30.36
N ASP A 194 -32.35 -13.91 29.85
CA ASP A 194 -32.29 -15.34 30.16
C ASP A 194 -31.39 -16.13 29.19
N ASN A 195 -30.86 -15.47 28.16
CA ASN A 195 -29.82 -15.95 27.25
C ASN A 195 -30.27 -17.18 26.44
N ASP A 196 -31.53 -17.20 26.01
CA ASP A 196 -32.14 -18.28 25.24
C ASP A 196 -32.09 -18.03 23.70
N GLY A 197 -31.59 -16.85 23.30
CA GLY A 197 -31.48 -16.38 21.93
C GLY A 197 -32.63 -15.47 21.48
N TYR A 198 -33.63 -15.24 22.33
CA TYR A 198 -34.76 -14.35 22.12
C TYR A 198 -34.78 -13.28 23.21
N GLY A 199 -35.16 -12.08 22.81
CA GLY A 199 -35.20 -10.92 23.67
C GLY A 199 -36.52 -10.17 23.59
N CYS A 200 -36.81 -9.44 24.65
CA CYS A 200 -38.02 -8.65 24.79
C CYS A 200 -39.32 -9.47 24.67
N ASP A 201 -39.35 -10.62 25.32
CA ASP A 201 -40.54 -11.45 25.50
C ASP A 201 -41.63 -10.76 26.36
#